data_AF-J0GXS9-F1
#
_entry.id   AF-J0GXS9-F1
#
_cell.length_a   1.000
_cell.length_b   1.000
_cell.length_c   1.000
_cell.angle_alpha   90.00
_cell.angle_beta   90.00
_cell.angle_gamma   90.00
#
_symmetry.space_group_name_H-M   'P 1'
#
loop_
_entity.id
_entity.type
_entity.pdbx_description
1 polymer ?
#
loop_
_entity_poly.entity_id
_entity_poly.type
_entity_poly.pdbx_seq_one_letter_code
_entity_poly.pdbx_strand_id
1 'polypeptide(L)'
;MEKNGKIFVPPPKDGRDFKELFKELAAVGAGRPLGRDGFPQGPWTPELLAEAISQIDSNRLGVDLRTVQLWFQENDKGISPSNIRWLARIYGCDDPEATSEWLIELSAAQSRLTSKRRDSKKATKSSASVIREAPPSVTAGDETKPAGSLAQDSQVSQERQGFDLAERSEALFSHGSPLNLPASIFAGASALGFLSYIVGIASITYGRPDGVVKEVGFLWAPNWTLLFMVLLPLFFAVVIELLAFWKQDARSRLVAHTDSSESIKAWASHVRAYSYSYWAVFLICILVAGLLQWIGVCLVPLLEGSVDYAISWGTIAIVQPDLVSVPIEVVFTALSYLYMSLCFYLFFAGLILLHTIVHDLWKIEGDVKAQPDVAHRRERREIRLRIMRGIFRCTVLGVLVAVCMKIQSAYLSSNGEDVVTWLIHDMSSVLDGHPDGSKSLGYRMPTHYSSLLVAISACVVFVYGFLRLALEKRFRVILWKMAAVVGLLFASYLLIDAFDGFSIFLDVSVLLAVYGLFDPEFGQRRNAELEGNQSVS
;
A
#
# COMPACT_ATOMS: atom_id res chain seq x y z
N MET A 1 41.63 -26.74 22.80
CA MET A 1 41.93 -28.06 22.20
C MET A 1 42.33 -27.83 20.74
N GLU A 2 43.12 -28.69 20.13
CA GLU A 2 43.41 -28.59 18.69
C GLU A 2 42.41 -29.44 17.91
N LYS A 3 41.82 -28.90 16.85
CA LYS A 3 41.01 -29.65 15.88
C LYS A 3 41.36 -29.15 14.49
N ASN A 4 41.75 -30.05 13.58
CA ASN A 4 42.16 -29.72 12.20
C ASN A 4 43.26 -28.63 12.10
N GLY A 5 44.27 -28.65 12.98
CA GLY A 5 45.36 -27.65 12.98
C GLY A 5 44.95 -26.24 13.42
N LYS A 6 43.73 -26.09 13.96
CA LYS A 6 43.12 -24.83 14.39
C LYS A 6 42.77 -24.86 15.88
N ILE A 7 42.70 -23.68 16.49
CA ILE A 7 42.32 -23.49 17.89
C ILE A 7 40.83 -23.81 18.06
N PHE A 8 40.51 -24.94 18.67
CA PHE A 8 39.14 -25.32 18.96
C PHE A 8 38.75 -24.97 20.40
N VAL A 9 37.63 -24.27 20.52
CA VAL A 9 36.93 -23.98 21.77
C VAL A 9 35.56 -24.64 21.68
N PRO A 10 35.14 -25.47 22.64
CA PRO A 10 33.82 -26.07 22.63
C PRO A 10 32.74 -25.02 22.97
N PRO A 11 31.51 -25.15 22.43
CA PRO A 11 30.41 -24.24 22.77
C PRO A 11 30.08 -24.30 24.27
N PRO A 12 30.12 -23.17 25.00
CA PRO A 12 30.00 -23.17 26.46
C PRO A 12 28.58 -23.44 26.98
N LYS A 13 27.53 -23.26 26.14
CA LYS A 13 26.10 -23.46 26.48
C LYS A 13 25.64 -22.76 27.75
N ASP A 14 26.26 -21.63 28.08
CA ASP A 14 26.10 -20.90 29.36
C ASP A 14 25.04 -19.79 29.31
N GLY A 15 24.32 -19.68 28.19
CA GLY A 15 23.21 -18.72 28.05
C GLY A 15 23.63 -17.30 27.66
N ARG A 16 24.91 -17.06 27.37
CA ARG A 16 25.38 -15.73 26.93
C ARG A 16 24.73 -15.26 25.62
N ASP A 17 24.63 -13.95 25.47
CA ASP A 17 24.15 -13.37 24.21
C ASP A 17 25.22 -13.40 23.12
N PHE A 18 24.80 -13.21 21.87
CA PHE A 18 25.70 -13.33 20.72
C PHE A 18 26.93 -12.39 20.83
N LYS A 19 26.79 -11.19 21.39
CA LYS A 19 27.88 -10.20 21.44
C LYS A 19 28.93 -10.58 22.47
N GLU A 20 28.49 -11.06 23.64
CA GLU A 20 29.37 -11.57 24.69
C GLU A 20 30.14 -12.80 24.22
N LEU A 21 29.44 -13.76 23.60
CA LEU A 21 30.03 -14.98 23.06
C LEU A 21 31.01 -14.70 21.92
N PHE A 22 30.64 -13.81 20.99
CA PHE A 22 31.50 -13.43 19.86
C PHE A 22 32.79 -12.74 20.33
N LYS A 23 32.71 -11.83 21.31
CA LYS A 23 33.89 -11.13 21.84
C LYS A 23 34.90 -12.08 22.46
N GLU A 24 34.45 -13.07 23.24
CA GLU A 24 35.34 -14.07 23.83
C GLU A 24 36.00 -14.92 22.75
N LEU A 25 35.24 -15.43 21.79
CA LEU A 25 35.78 -16.27 20.71
C LEU A 25 36.76 -15.49 19.81
N ALA A 26 36.47 -14.22 19.57
CA ALA A 26 37.38 -13.32 18.88
C ALA A 26 38.68 -13.10 19.67
N ALA A 27 38.59 -12.87 20.98
CA ALA A 27 39.75 -12.66 21.84
C ALA A 27 40.64 -13.91 21.97
N VAL A 28 40.03 -15.10 22.04
CA VAL A 28 40.74 -16.38 22.13
C VAL A 28 41.30 -16.82 20.77
N GLY A 29 40.79 -16.25 19.66
CA GLY A 29 41.21 -16.64 18.32
C GLY A 29 40.67 -18.01 17.89
N ALA A 30 39.48 -18.38 18.36
CA ALA A 30 38.86 -19.67 18.03
C ALA A 30 38.73 -19.86 16.50
N GLY A 31 39.12 -21.01 15.96
CA GLY A 31 39.11 -21.29 14.52
C GLY A 31 40.33 -20.77 13.74
N ARG A 32 41.28 -20.07 14.39
CA ARG A 32 42.53 -19.66 13.73
C ARG A 32 43.52 -20.83 13.63
N PRO A 33 44.30 -20.90 12.54
CA PRO A 33 45.38 -21.89 12.43
C PRO A 33 46.46 -21.61 13.48
N LEU A 34 47.13 -22.68 13.94
CA LEU A 34 48.29 -22.55 14.84
C LEU A 34 49.51 -22.04 14.08
N GLY A 35 50.40 -21.30 14.76
CA GLY A 35 51.70 -20.92 14.23
C GLY A 35 52.63 -22.13 14.05
N ARG A 36 53.72 -21.97 13.28
CA ARG A 36 54.73 -23.04 13.07
C ARG A 36 55.46 -23.46 14.36
N ASP A 37 55.34 -22.64 15.39
CA ASP A 37 55.85 -22.77 16.75
C ASP A 37 54.83 -23.39 17.74
N GLY A 38 53.62 -23.74 17.28
CA GLY A 38 52.57 -24.33 18.11
C GLY A 38 51.79 -23.33 18.97
N PHE A 39 52.07 -22.03 18.84
CA PHE A 39 51.39 -20.97 19.60
C PHE A 39 50.21 -20.36 18.81
N PRO A 40 49.18 -19.83 19.50
CA PRO A 40 48.06 -19.11 18.89
C PRO A 40 48.51 -17.88 18.10
N GLN A 41 48.00 -17.68 16.88
CA GLN A 41 48.35 -16.52 16.03
C GLN A 41 47.74 -15.18 16.49
N GLY A 42 47.25 -15.09 17.74
CA GLY A 42 46.58 -13.94 18.33
C GLY A 42 45.06 -13.88 18.09
N PRO A 43 44.37 -12.85 18.59
CA PRO A 43 42.92 -12.70 18.46
C PRO A 43 42.48 -12.46 17.01
N TRP A 44 41.18 -12.62 16.74
CA TRP A 44 40.59 -12.17 15.48
C TRP A 44 40.50 -10.65 15.41
N THR A 45 41.00 -10.07 14.32
CA THR A 45 40.66 -8.69 13.93
C THR A 45 39.55 -8.70 12.87
N PRO A 46 38.81 -7.60 12.68
CA PRO A 46 37.77 -7.50 11.65
C PRO A 46 38.30 -7.86 10.24
N GLU A 47 39.51 -7.43 9.92
CA GLU A 47 40.16 -7.65 8.63
C GLU A 47 40.47 -9.14 8.42
N LEU A 48 41.10 -9.77 9.42
CA LEU A 48 41.45 -11.20 9.37
C LEU A 48 40.21 -12.08 9.29
N LEU A 49 39.15 -11.73 10.02
CA LEU A 49 37.91 -12.51 10.02
C LEU A 49 37.12 -12.35 8.71
N ALA A 50 37.09 -11.14 8.14
CA ALA A 50 36.48 -10.90 6.83
C ALA A 50 37.20 -11.68 5.72
N GLU A 51 38.53 -11.70 5.76
CA GLU A 51 39.35 -12.48 4.84
C GLU A 51 39.10 -13.98 5.01
N ALA A 52 39.12 -14.50 6.24
CA ALA A 52 38.89 -15.91 6.53
C ALA A 52 37.50 -16.39 6.06
N ILE A 53 36.45 -15.58 6.22
CA ILE A 53 35.11 -15.91 5.72
C ILE A 53 35.06 -15.88 4.18
N SER A 54 35.84 -15.01 3.56
CA SER A 54 35.90 -14.88 2.09
C SER A 54 36.71 -16.00 1.43
N GLN A 55 37.62 -16.64 2.16
CA GLN A 55 38.40 -17.79 1.69
C GLN A 55 37.65 -19.14 1.78
N ILE A 56 36.42 -19.17 2.30
CA ILE A 56 35.61 -20.40 2.34
C ILE A 56 35.06 -20.68 0.93
N ASP A 57 35.43 -21.81 0.31
CA ASP A 57 35.07 -22.21 -1.07
C ASP A 57 33.57 -22.11 -1.42
N SER A 58 32.70 -22.20 -0.41
CA SER A 58 31.24 -22.12 -0.56
C SER A 58 30.69 -20.68 -0.48
N ASN A 59 31.54 -19.67 -0.34
CA ASN A 59 31.19 -18.26 -0.25
C ASN A 59 31.75 -17.43 -1.43
N ARG A 60 31.12 -17.55 -2.61
CA ARG A 60 31.56 -16.83 -3.84
C ARG A 60 31.45 -15.30 -3.76
N LEU A 61 30.70 -14.77 -2.79
CA LEU A 61 30.43 -13.33 -2.65
C LEU A 61 31.33 -12.65 -1.61
N GLY A 62 32.04 -13.42 -0.77
CA GLY A 62 32.78 -12.89 0.37
C GLY A 62 31.88 -12.26 1.45
N VAL A 63 32.50 -11.65 2.46
CA VAL A 63 31.80 -10.78 3.41
C VAL A 63 32.48 -9.42 3.42
N ASP A 64 31.68 -8.36 3.30
CA ASP A 64 32.16 -6.99 3.34
C ASP A 64 32.79 -6.65 4.71
N LEU A 65 33.99 -6.05 4.69
CA LEU A 65 34.74 -5.66 5.87
C LEU A 65 33.92 -4.78 6.82
N ARG A 66 33.12 -3.85 6.27
CA ARG A 66 32.27 -2.96 7.08
C ARG A 66 31.21 -3.73 7.86
N THR A 67 30.74 -4.86 7.32
CA THR A 67 29.79 -5.73 8.02
C THR A 67 30.45 -6.43 9.20
N VAL A 68 31.69 -6.92 9.05
CA VAL A 68 32.44 -7.55 10.14
C VAL A 68 32.83 -6.55 11.22
N GLN A 69 33.23 -5.33 10.85
CA GLN A 69 33.53 -4.25 11.80
C GLN A 69 32.33 -3.93 12.72
N LEU A 70 31.09 -3.99 12.20
CA LEU A 70 29.88 -3.83 13.00
C LEU A 70 29.67 -4.94 14.03
N TRP A 71 30.26 -6.13 13.83
CA TRP A 71 30.17 -7.23 14.80
C TRP A 71 31.05 -7.00 16.01
N PHE A 72 32.23 -6.41 15.80
CA PHE A 72 33.18 -6.05 16.87
C PHE A 72 32.76 -4.83 17.69
N GLN A 73 31.92 -3.96 17.13
CA GLN A 73 31.38 -2.81 17.86
C GLN A 73 30.40 -3.22 18.96
N GLU A 74 30.41 -2.46 20.07
CA GLU A 74 29.42 -2.54 21.15
C GLU A 74 28.09 -1.96 20.69
N ASN A 75 27.26 -2.82 20.08
CA ASN A 75 25.95 -2.46 19.59
C ASN A 75 24.96 -3.62 19.76
N ASP A 76 23.67 -3.32 19.67
CA ASP A 76 22.59 -4.32 19.74
C ASP A 76 22.24 -4.90 18.35
N LYS A 77 23.15 -4.80 17.38
CA LYS A 77 22.96 -5.37 16.05
C LYS A 77 23.48 -6.79 16.05
N GLY A 78 22.59 -7.72 15.74
CA GLY A 78 22.97 -9.12 15.55
C GLY A 78 23.40 -9.43 14.11
N ILE A 79 23.62 -10.71 13.85
CA ILE A 79 24.16 -11.21 12.58
C ILE A 79 23.10 -11.96 11.77
N SER A 80 23.17 -11.84 10.44
CA SER A 80 22.30 -12.60 9.52
C SER A 80 22.57 -14.11 9.58
N PRO A 81 21.57 -14.97 9.31
CA PRO A 81 21.73 -16.43 9.35
C PRO A 81 22.85 -16.99 8.47
N SER A 82 23.07 -16.41 7.27
CA SER A 82 24.16 -16.82 6.37
C SER A 82 25.54 -16.63 6.99
N ASN A 83 25.75 -15.49 7.65
CA ASN A 83 27.01 -15.17 8.33
C ASN A 83 27.21 -15.98 9.62
N ILE A 84 26.13 -16.35 10.31
CA ILE A 84 26.20 -17.30 11.44
C ILE A 84 26.71 -18.66 10.96
N ARG A 85 26.27 -19.13 9.79
CA ARG A 85 26.75 -20.39 9.20
C ARG A 85 28.25 -20.34 8.89
N TRP A 86 28.76 -19.22 8.40
CA TRP A 86 30.19 -19.05 8.13
C TRP A 86 31.01 -19.00 9.42
N LEU A 87 30.55 -18.27 10.44
CA LEU A 87 31.20 -18.25 11.75
C LEU A 87 31.19 -19.62 12.41
N ALA A 88 30.09 -20.37 12.31
CA ALA A 88 29.99 -21.73 12.84
C ALA A 88 31.02 -22.67 12.19
N ARG A 89 31.26 -22.52 10.88
CA ARG A 89 32.27 -23.30 10.16
C ARG A 89 33.70 -22.94 10.59
N ILE A 90 33.97 -21.64 10.81
CA ILE A 90 35.28 -21.18 11.32
C ILE A 90 35.52 -21.70 12.73
N TYR A 91 34.58 -21.50 13.66
CA TYR A 91 34.72 -21.94 15.05
C TYR A 91 34.63 -23.46 15.22
N GLY A 92 33.95 -24.15 14.31
CA GLY A 92 33.96 -25.61 14.18
C GLY A 92 35.22 -26.17 13.53
N CYS A 93 36.21 -25.35 13.17
CA CYS A 93 37.47 -25.77 12.55
C CYS A 93 37.26 -26.65 11.27
N ASP A 94 36.24 -26.36 10.47
CA ASP A 94 35.81 -27.16 9.30
C ASP A 94 35.40 -28.62 9.60
N ASP A 95 35.24 -28.98 10.87
CA ASP A 95 34.70 -30.27 11.27
C ASP A 95 33.16 -30.25 11.23
N PRO A 96 32.49 -31.21 10.56
CA PRO A 96 31.03 -31.19 10.39
C PRO A 96 30.25 -31.24 11.70
N GLU A 97 30.69 -32.03 12.68
CA GLU A 97 30.01 -32.19 13.97
C GLU A 97 30.16 -30.93 14.81
N ALA A 98 31.39 -30.43 14.96
CA ALA A 98 31.66 -29.20 15.70
C ALA A 98 31.01 -27.97 15.05
N THR A 99 30.93 -27.93 13.72
CA THR A 99 30.22 -26.87 12.98
C THR A 99 28.72 -26.89 13.28
N SER A 100 28.10 -28.07 13.35
CA SER A 100 26.69 -28.22 13.71
C SER A 100 26.42 -27.73 15.14
N GLU A 101 27.27 -28.10 16.09
CA GLU A 101 27.16 -27.65 17.48
C GLU A 101 27.31 -26.12 17.60
N TRP A 102 28.31 -25.55 16.92
CA TRP A 102 28.50 -24.10 16.87
C TRP A 102 27.35 -23.37 16.17
N LEU A 103 26.75 -23.96 15.13
CA LEU A 103 25.59 -23.38 14.45
C LEU A 103 24.38 -23.29 15.39
N ILE A 104 24.13 -24.33 16.19
CA ILE A 104 23.05 -24.37 17.18
C ILE A 104 23.29 -23.30 18.25
N GLU A 105 24.50 -23.24 18.82
CA GLU A 105 24.80 -22.30 19.91
C GLU A 105 24.77 -20.84 19.44
N LEU A 106 25.37 -20.51 18.29
CA LEU A 106 25.35 -19.15 17.75
C LEU A 106 23.93 -18.68 17.40
N SER A 107 23.09 -19.59 16.87
CA SER A 107 21.68 -19.29 16.57
C SER A 107 20.87 -19.06 17.85
N ALA A 108 21.13 -19.83 18.91
CA ALA A 108 20.54 -19.64 20.21
C ALA A 108 20.99 -18.31 20.85
N ALA A 109 22.29 -18.00 20.82
CA ALA A 109 22.86 -16.75 21.33
C ALA A 109 22.31 -15.51 20.59
N GLN A 110 22.11 -15.61 19.27
CA GLN A 110 21.48 -14.56 18.46
C GLN A 110 19.99 -14.36 18.82
N SER A 111 19.29 -15.44 19.15
CA SER A 111 17.90 -15.38 19.63
C SER A 111 17.82 -14.69 21.00
N ARG A 112 18.77 -14.98 21.90
CA ARG A 112 18.90 -14.31 23.21
C ARG A 112 19.21 -12.82 23.09
N LEU A 113 20.12 -12.42 22.18
CA LEU A 113 20.38 -11.00 21.91
C LEU A 113 19.11 -10.28 21.39
N THR A 114 18.34 -10.98 20.55
CA THR A 114 17.09 -10.44 20.00
C THR A 114 16.00 -10.29 21.06
N SER A 115 15.89 -11.22 22.01
CA SER A 115 14.96 -11.12 23.15
C SER A 115 15.39 -10.02 24.11
N LYS A 116 16.68 -9.96 24.51
CA LYS A 116 17.24 -8.89 25.37
C LYS A 116 16.98 -7.50 24.79
N ARG A 117 17.09 -7.33 23.47
CA ARG A 117 16.74 -6.08 22.77
C ARG A 117 15.24 -5.76 22.82
N ARG A 118 14.36 -6.76 22.73
CA ARG A 118 12.91 -6.56 22.86
C ARG A 118 12.54 -6.16 24.28
N ASP A 119 13.15 -6.80 25.28
CA ASP A 119 12.90 -6.53 26.69
C ASP A 119 13.45 -5.17 27.11
N SER A 120 14.64 -4.78 26.64
CA SER A 120 15.19 -3.43 26.83
C SER A 120 14.26 -2.36 26.22
N LYS A 121 13.78 -2.54 24.98
CA LYS A 121 12.81 -1.61 24.37
C LYS A 121 11.48 -1.55 25.12
N LYS A 122 11.06 -2.64 25.77
CA LYS A 122 9.86 -2.68 26.60
C LYS A 122 10.09 -1.98 27.95
N ALA A 123 11.25 -2.18 28.56
CA ALA A 123 11.67 -1.53 29.79
C ALA A 123 11.82 -0.02 29.61
N THR A 124 12.47 0.45 28.53
CA THR A 124 12.57 1.90 28.23
C THR A 124 11.20 2.55 28.03
N LYS A 125 10.24 1.82 27.43
CA LYS A 125 8.84 2.29 27.31
C LYS A 125 8.10 2.34 28.66
N SER A 126 8.44 1.47 29.61
CA SER A 126 7.90 1.50 30.98
C SER A 126 8.58 2.56 31.86
N SER A 127 9.90 2.73 31.77
CA SER A 127 10.64 3.73 32.57
C SER A 127 10.34 5.17 32.14
N ALA A 128 10.01 5.39 30.87
CA ALA A 128 9.52 6.67 30.38
C ALA A 128 8.12 7.03 30.93
N SER A 129 7.39 6.09 31.56
CA SER A 129 6.08 6.33 32.18
C SER A 129 6.11 6.43 33.71
N VAL A 130 7.29 6.39 34.36
CA VAL A 130 7.39 6.30 35.84
C VAL A 130 8.09 7.50 36.51
N ILE A 131 8.63 8.48 35.77
CA ILE A 131 9.15 9.72 36.40
C ILE A 131 8.04 10.79 36.44
N ARG A 132 7.07 10.60 37.34
CA ARG A 132 6.42 11.68 38.10
C ARG A 132 5.58 11.09 39.23
N GLU A 133 6.19 10.81 40.37
CA GLU A 133 5.47 10.78 41.63
C GLU A 133 6.40 11.11 42.81
N ALA A 134 6.03 12.16 43.54
CA ALA A 134 6.56 12.53 44.84
C ALA A 134 5.84 11.69 45.93
N PRO A 135 6.35 11.62 47.17
CA PRO A 135 6.23 10.43 48.02
C PRO A 135 4.83 10.22 48.66
N PRO A 136 4.46 8.96 48.98
CA PRO A 136 3.15 8.64 49.51
C PRO A 136 3.02 8.91 51.01
N SER A 137 1.88 9.49 51.38
CA SER A 137 1.36 9.56 52.74
C SER A 137 0.83 8.19 53.20
N VAL A 138 1.18 7.87 54.44
CA VAL A 138 0.78 6.71 55.25
C VAL A 138 -0.75 6.60 55.38
N THR A 139 -1.32 5.41 55.16
CA THR A 139 -2.34 4.78 56.03
C THR A 139 -2.55 3.31 55.66
N ALA A 140 -2.92 2.53 56.67
CA ALA A 140 -2.73 1.10 56.83
C ALA A 140 -3.94 0.22 56.49
N GLY A 141 -3.69 -1.10 56.45
CA GLY A 141 -4.64 -2.21 56.65
C GLY A 141 -5.29 -2.73 55.37
N ASP A 142 -5.54 -4.02 55.17
CA ASP A 142 -5.21 -5.25 55.88
C ASP A 142 -5.53 -6.39 54.88
N GLU A 143 -5.03 -7.58 55.18
CA GLU A 143 -5.14 -8.88 54.51
C GLU A 143 -6.52 -9.15 53.84
N THR A 144 -6.66 -9.90 52.74
CA THR A 144 -6.69 -11.37 52.77
C THR A 144 -7.00 -11.90 51.34
N LYS A 145 -6.23 -12.89 50.85
CA LYS A 145 -6.69 -13.82 49.79
C LYS A 145 -7.38 -15.01 50.45
N PRO A 146 -8.42 -15.59 49.82
CA PRO A 146 -8.24 -16.98 49.44
C PRO A 146 -8.81 -17.34 48.06
N ALA A 147 -8.29 -18.47 47.57
CA ALA A 147 -8.50 -19.07 46.26
C ALA A 147 -9.80 -19.88 46.15
N GLY A 148 -10.27 -20.04 44.91
CA GLY A 148 -11.00 -21.24 44.46
C GLY A 148 -12.32 -20.99 43.72
N SER A 149 -12.32 -21.09 42.39
CA SER A 149 -13.02 -22.17 41.69
C SER A 149 -12.97 -22.02 40.16
N LEU A 150 -12.53 -23.13 39.54
CA LEU A 150 -13.08 -23.76 38.34
C LEU A 150 -13.18 -22.94 37.04
N ALA A 151 -12.16 -23.16 36.21
CA ALA A 151 -12.27 -23.60 34.82
C ALA A 151 -13.58 -23.23 34.11
N GLN A 152 -13.53 -22.13 33.37
CA GLN A 152 -14.37 -21.94 32.21
C GLN A 152 -13.46 -21.60 31.03
N ASP A 153 -13.52 -22.47 30.03
CA ASP A 153 -12.74 -22.49 28.80
C ASP A 153 -12.54 -21.09 28.21
N SER A 154 -11.43 -20.48 28.60
CA SER A 154 -10.87 -19.36 27.89
C SER A 154 -10.10 -19.96 26.73
N GLN A 155 -10.80 -20.17 25.60
CA GLN A 155 -10.21 -20.14 24.27
C GLN A 155 -9.58 -18.75 24.04
N VAL A 156 -8.54 -18.42 24.80
CA VAL A 156 -7.52 -17.47 24.36
C VAL A 156 -6.69 -18.28 23.38
N SER A 157 -7.24 -18.37 22.16
CA SER A 157 -6.41 -18.57 20.99
C SER A 157 -5.28 -17.55 21.13
N GLN A 158 -4.07 -18.05 21.35
CA GLN A 158 -2.85 -17.27 21.15
C GLN A 158 -3.04 -16.56 19.80
N GLU A 159 -3.33 -15.27 19.83
CA GLU A 159 -3.25 -14.40 18.66
C GLU A 159 -1.79 -14.49 18.22
N ARG A 160 -1.56 -15.39 17.27
CA ARG A 160 -0.35 -15.43 16.46
C ARG A 160 -0.16 -13.99 16.01
N GLN A 161 0.96 -13.38 16.37
CA GLN A 161 1.47 -12.15 15.76
C GLN A 161 1.75 -12.41 14.28
N GLY A 162 0.69 -12.66 13.50
CA GLY A 162 0.74 -12.74 12.06
C GLY A 162 1.08 -11.38 11.50
N PHE A 163 1.65 -11.36 10.30
CA PHE A 163 1.70 -10.16 9.49
C PHE A 163 0.27 -9.63 9.31
N ASP A 164 -0.13 -8.62 10.07
CA ASP A 164 -1.44 -7.99 9.86
C ASP A 164 -1.34 -6.98 8.73
N LEU A 165 -1.80 -7.42 7.56
CA LEU A 165 -1.81 -6.62 6.34
C LEU A 165 -2.70 -5.38 6.48
N ALA A 166 -3.77 -5.47 7.28
CA ALA A 166 -4.68 -4.35 7.53
C ALA A 166 -3.97 -3.19 8.24
N GLU A 167 -3.27 -3.48 9.34
CA GLU A 167 -2.47 -2.48 10.06
C GLU A 167 -1.36 -1.87 9.20
N ARG A 168 -0.66 -2.68 8.41
CA ARG A 168 0.39 -2.15 7.52
C ARG A 168 -0.19 -1.26 6.44
N SER A 169 -1.35 -1.62 5.90
CA SER A 169 -2.01 -0.82 4.87
C SER A 169 -2.46 0.50 5.46
N GLU A 170 -3.12 0.48 6.62
CA GLU A 170 -3.49 1.71 7.33
C GLU A 170 -2.26 2.57 7.66
N ALA A 171 -1.16 1.95 8.08
CA ALA A 171 0.07 2.66 8.40
C ALA A 171 0.65 3.41 7.18
N LEU A 172 0.48 2.91 5.95
CA LEU A 172 0.88 3.63 4.74
C LEU A 172 0.08 4.92 4.52
N PHE A 173 -1.16 4.97 4.99
CA PHE A 173 -2.01 6.17 4.93
C PHE A 173 -1.86 7.08 6.16
N SER A 174 -1.41 6.54 7.30
CA SER A 174 -1.44 7.24 8.58
C SER A 174 -0.06 7.67 9.12
N HIS A 175 1.03 6.99 8.72
CA HIS A 175 2.38 7.27 9.20
C HIS A 175 3.20 8.09 8.20
N GLY A 176 3.82 9.16 8.69
CA GLY A 176 4.75 10.00 7.93
C GLY A 176 4.10 11.26 7.36
N SER A 177 4.77 11.88 6.40
CA SER A 177 4.24 13.07 5.71
C SER A 177 3.05 12.67 4.84
N PRO A 178 1.96 13.45 4.82
CA PRO A 178 0.79 13.17 3.97
C PRO A 178 1.12 13.15 2.47
N LEU A 179 2.30 13.66 2.08
CA LEU A 179 2.78 13.67 0.71
C LEU A 179 3.50 12.39 0.29
N ASN A 180 3.98 11.55 1.23
CA ASN A 180 4.87 10.43 0.91
C ASN A 180 4.23 9.39 -0.02
N LEU A 181 2.98 9.00 0.26
CA LEU A 181 2.28 8.00 -0.54
C LEU A 181 1.90 8.58 -1.93
N PRO A 182 1.22 9.73 -2.05
CA PRO A 182 0.96 10.36 -3.35
C PRO A 182 2.23 10.58 -4.19
N ALA A 183 3.30 11.07 -3.58
CA ALA A 183 4.56 11.31 -4.27
C ALA A 183 5.26 10.02 -4.73
N SER A 184 5.20 8.94 -3.92
CA SER A 184 5.81 7.66 -4.32
C SER A 184 5.06 7.02 -5.49
N ILE A 185 3.73 7.15 -5.54
CA ILE A 185 2.91 6.72 -6.67
C ILE A 185 3.26 7.54 -7.91
N PHE A 186 3.25 8.87 -7.82
CA PHE A 186 3.65 9.76 -8.93
C PHE A 186 5.07 9.45 -9.43
N ALA A 187 6.03 9.26 -8.52
CA ALA A 187 7.41 8.95 -8.86
C ALA A 187 7.53 7.59 -9.56
N GLY A 188 6.79 6.57 -9.11
CA GLY A 188 6.74 5.25 -9.75
C GLY A 188 6.18 5.32 -11.18
N ALA A 189 5.09 6.06 -11.39
CA ALA A 189 4.52 6.28 -12.71
C ALA A 189 5.48 7.05 -13.63
N SER A 190 6.15 8.07 -13.10
CA SER A 190 7.18 8.84 -13.81
C SER A 190 8.39 7.97 -14.17
N ALA A 191 8.83 7.09 -13.27
CA ALA A 191 9.93 6.16 -13.54
C ALA A 191 9.58 5.19 -14.67
N LEU A 192 8.35 4.66 -14.70
CA LEU A 192 7.88 3.85 -15.83
C LEU A 192 7.80 4.67 -17.13
N GLY A 193 7.37 5.94 -17.06
CA GLY A 193 7.42 6.86 -18.19
C GLY A 193 8.83 7.07 -18.74
N PHE A 194 9.82 7.32 -17.88
CA PHE A 194 11.22 7.40 -18.31
C PHE A 194 11.74 6.08 -18.88
N LEU A 195 11.38 4.95 -18.26
CA LEU A 195 11.78 3.65 -18.77
C LEU A 195 11.15 3.37 -20.15
N SER A 196 9.92 3.82 -20.39
CA SER A 196 9.27 3.71 -21.70
C SER A 196 10.03 4.47 -22.80
N TYR A 197 10.64 5.62 -22.47
CA TYR A 197 11.53 6.34 -23.39
C TYR A 197 12.82 5.59 -23.66
N ILE A 198 13.44 5.02 -22.62
CA ILE A 198 14.69 4.25 -22.76
C ILE A 198 14.47 3.01 -23.63
N VAL A 199 13.31 2.35 -23.47
CA VAL A 199 12.92 1.17 -24.25
C VAL A 199 12.46 1.53 -25.66
N GLY A 200 12.08 2.78 -25.92
CA GLY A 200 11.61 3.25 -27.23
C GLY A 200 10.11 3.10 -27.47
N ILE A 201 9.31 2.86 -26.42
CA ILE A 201 7.85 2.64 -26.50
C ILE A 201 7.00 3.81 -25.98
N ALA A 202 7.63 4.94 -25.70
CA ALA A 202 6.96 6.12 -25.13
C ALA A 202 5.90 6.72 -26.08
N SER A 203 6.24 6.86 -27.37
CA SER A 203 5.35 7.36 -28.44
C SER A 203 5.62 6.53 -29.67
N ILE A 204 4.62 5.77 -30.13
CA ILE A 204 4.72 4.85 -31.26
C ILE A 204 3.39 4.90 -32.02
N THR A 205 3.49 4.98 -33.34
CA THR A 205 2.38 4.78 -34.26
C THR A 205 2.37 3.36 -34.83
N TYR A 206 1.20 2.73 -34.88
CA TYR A 206 0.96 1.44 -35.49
C TYR A 206 0.04 1.60 -36.71
N GLY A 207 0.54 1.27 -37.90
CA GLY A 207 -0.27 1.16 -39.12
C GLY A 207 -1.02 -0.15 -39.15
N ARG A 208 -2.34 -0.10 -38.99
CA ARG A 208 -3.23 -1.26 -39.07
C ARG A 208 -3.48 -1.62 -40.56
N PRO A 209 -3.76 -2.90 -40.89
CA PRO A 209 -3.97 -3.35 -42.28
C PRO A 209 -5.10 -2.66 -43.07
N ASP A 210 -6.02 -1.97 -42.38
CA ASP A 210 -7.11 -1.17 -42.95
C ASP A 210 -6.67 0.25 -43.37
N GLY A 211 -5.40 0.59 -43.18
CA GLY A 211 -4.81 1.88 -43.56
C GLY A 211 -4.86 2.94 -42.45
N VAL A 212 -5.44 2.64 -41.29
CA VAL A 212 -5.48 3.56 -40.13
C VAL A 212 -4.15 3.50 -39.37
N VAL A 213 -3.55 4.66 -39.12
CA VAL A 213 -2.34 4.78 -38.29
C VAL A 213 -2.75 5.21 -36.89
N LYS A 214 -2.51 4.35 -35.88
CA LYS A 214 -2.93 4.59 -34.49
C LYS A 214 -1.75 4.90 -33.59
N GLU A 215 -1.86 5.92 -32.76
CA GLU A 215 -0.91 6.19 -31.67
C GLU A 215 -1.17 5.21 -30.52
N VAL A 216 -0.21 4.33 -30.26
CA VAL A 216 -0.28 3.26 -29.24
C VAL A 216 0.76 3.41 -28.15
N GLY A 217 1.56 4.49 -28.18
CA GLY A 217 2.63 4.75 -27.23
C GLY A 217 2.18 4.83 -25.77
N PHE A 218 3.09 4.46 -24.85
CA PHE A 218 2.82 4.40 -23.41
C PHE A 218 2.33 5.73 -22.83
N LEU A 219 2.84 6.87 -23.31
CA LEU A 219 2.46 8.20 -22.80
C LEU A 219 1.10 8.67 -23.31
N TRP A 220 0.65 8.15 -24.44
CA TRP A 220 -0.64 8.49 -25.01
C TRP A 220 -1.79 7.69 -24.41
N ALA A 221 -1.47 6.73 -23.54
CA ALA A 221 -2.44 5.94 -22.81
C ALA A 221 -2.99 6.72 -21.58
N PRO A 222 -4.28 7.13 -21.56
CA PRO A 222 -4.84 7.93 -20.46
C PRO A 222 -4.82 7.21 -19.11
N ASN A 223 -4.86 5.87 -19.13
CA ASN A 223 -4.73 5.06 -17.92
C ASN A 223 -3.31 5.07 -17.32
N TRP A 224 -2.31 5.66 -17.98
CA TRP A 224 -0.97 5.87 -17.43
C TRP A 224 -0.74 7.33 -17.06
N THR A 225 -0.98 8.25 -17.98
CA THR A 225 -0.71 9.67 -17.77
C THR A 225 -1.72 10.35 -16.86
N LEU A 226 -3.02 10.14 -17.04
CA LEU A 226 -4.01 10.78 -16.18
C LEU A 226 -4.24 9.98 -14.90
N LEU A 227 -4.43 8.67 -15.03
CA LEU A 227 -4.78 7.80 -13.90
C LEU A 227 -3.66 7.73 -12.85
N PHE A 228 -2.46 7.28 -13.23
CA PHE A 228 -1.38 7.04 -12.26
C PHE A 228 -0.60 8.29 -11.88
N MET A 229 -0.46 9.27 -12.78
CA MET A 229 0.25 10.52 -12.43
C MET A 229 -0.63 11.56 -11.74
N VAL A 230 -1.96 11.56 -11.96
CA VAL A 230 -2.81 12.65 -11.44
C VAL A 230 -3.90 12.13 -10.52
N LEU A 231 -4.80 11.29 -11.03
CA LEU A 231 -6.03 10.92 -10.31
C LEU A 231 -5.74 10.09 -9.07
N LEU A 232 -4.83 9.12 -9.16
CA LEU A 232 -4.55 8.20 -8.07
C LEU A 232 -3.75 8.86 -6.93
N PRO A 233 -2.69 9.67 -7.19
CA PRO A 233 -2.06 10.49 -6.15
C PRO A 233 -3.05 11.42 -5.45
N LEU A 234 -3.95 12.08 -6.20
CA LEU A 234 -4.98 12.95 -5.63
C LEU A 234 -5.97 12.16 -4.76
N PHE A 235 -6.39 10.97 -5.20
CA PHE A 235 -7.24 10.08 -4.41
C PHE A 235 -6.58 9.74 -3.07
N PHE A 236 -5.31 9.34 -3.08
CA PHE A 236 -4.58 9.03 -1.86
C PHE A 236 -4.43 10.23 -0.95
N ALA A 237 -4.16 11.42 -1.47
CA ALA A 237 -4.09 12.64 -0.68
C ALA A 237 -5.40 12.92 0.07
N VAL A 238 -6.55 12.77 -0.60
CA VAL A 238 -7.87 12.97 0.02
C VAL A 238 -8.16 11.90 1.08
N VAL A 239 -7.82 10.62 0.82
CA VAL A 239 -7.98 9.54 1.81
C VAL A 239 -7.12 9.79 3.05
N ILE A 240 -5.86 10.20 2.87
CA ILE A 240 -4.95 10.53 3.97
C ILE A 240 -5.49 11.70 4.79
N GLU A 241 -5.92 12.78 4.15
CA GLU A 241 -6.50 13.94 4.84
C GLU A 241 -7.73 13.52 5.66
N LEU A 242 -8.61 12.71 5.07
CA LEU A 242 -9.83 12.27 5.75
C LEU A 242 -9.54 11.31 6.91
N LEU A 243 -8.58 10.40 6.74
CA LEU A 243 -8.15 9.50 7.79
C LEU A 243 -7.49 10.26 8.95
N ALA A 244 -6.63 11.25 8.64
CA ALA A 244 -6.01 12.10 9.64
C ALA A 244 -7.06 12.91 10.42
N PHE A 245 -8.02 13.53 9.71
CA PHE A 245 -9.15 14.24 10.31
C PHE A 245 -9.98 13.31 11.22
N TRP A 246 -10.28 12.09 10.76
CA TRP A 246 -11.04 11.13 11.56
C TRP A 246 -10.33 10.77 12.87
N LYS A 247 -9.06 10.35 12.77
CA LYS A 247 -8.28 9.84 13.90
C LYS A 247 -7.91 10.92 14.92
N GLN A 248 -7.53 12.11 14.45
CA GLN A 248 -6.97 13.15 15.32
C GLN A 248 -8.02 14.08 15.90
N ASP A 249 -9.15 14.27 15.21
CA ASP A 249 -10.07 15.37 15.51
C ASP A 249 -11.54 14.91 15.63
N ALA A 250 -12.11 14.35 14.57
CA ALA A 250 -13.55 14.06 14.53
C ALA A 250 -13.99 13.02 15.57
N ARG A 251 -13.21 11.95 15.72
CA ARG A 251 -13.58 10.83 16.60
C ARG A 251 -13.51 11.20 18.08
N SER A 252 -12.52 11.98 18.49
CA SER A 252 -12.37 12.44 19.88
C SER A 252 -13.46 13.44 20.27
N ARG A 253 -13.90 14.30 19.35
CA ARG A 253 -15.03 15.21 19.58
C ARG A 253 -16.36 14.48 19.78
N LEU A 254 -16.56 13.36 19.09
CA LEU A 254 -17.81 12.58 19.18
C LEU A 254 -17.87 11.66 20.41
N VAL A 255 -16.72 11.17 20.87
CA VAL A 255 -16.60 10.29 22.03
C VAL A 255 -16.10 11.13 23.21
N ALA A 256 -17.02 11.85 23.85
CA ALA A 256 -16.69 12.70 24.99
C ALA A 256 -15.96 11.90 26.10
N HIS A 257 -14.78 12.38 26.52
CA HIS A 257 -14.04 11.94 27.73
C HIS A 257 -13.39 10.53 27.73
N THR A 258 -13.13 9.90 26.57
CA THR A 258 -12.31 8.68 26.55
C THR A 258 -10.83 9.02 26.35
N ASP A 259 -9.94 8.40 27.13
CA ASP A 259 -8.49 8.55 26.97
C ASP A 259 -8.07 8.33 25.50
N SER A 260 -7.27 9.24 24.96
CA SER A 260 -6.78 9.18 23.56
C SER A 260 -6.16 7.81 23.20
N SER A 261 -5.54 7.16 24.19
CA SER A 261 -4.97 5.81 24.08
C SER A 261 -6.02 4.72 23.81
N GLU A 262 -7.18 4.81 24.45
CA GLU A 262 -8.27 3.84 24.27
C GLU A 262 -9.00 4.06 22.94
N SER A 263 -9.15 5.32 22.51
CA SER A 263 -9.61 5.64 21.15
C SER A 263 -8.67 5.01 20.10
N ILE A 264 -7.35 5.22 20.17
CA ILE A 264 -6.40 4.64 19.21
C ILE A 264 -6.51 3.11 19.15
N LYS A 265 -6.64 2.44 20.30
CA LYS A 265 -6.82 0.98 20.36
C LYS A 265 -8.14 0.54 19.74
N ALA A 266 -9.23 1.26 20.00
CA ALA A 266 -10.54 0.98 19.40
C ALA A 266 -10.51 1.12 17.87
N TRP A 267 -9.81 2.14 17.34
CA TRP A 267 -9.63 2.29 15.88
C TRP A 267 -8.85 1.13 15.28
N ALA A 268 -7.72 0.77 15.89
CA ALA A 268 -6.91 -0.36 15.43
C ALA A 268 -7.70 -1.68 15.44
N SER A 269 -8.54 -1.90 16.47
CA SER A 269 -9.45 -3.06 16.53
C SER A 269 -10.46 -3.06 15.38
N HIS A 270 -11.05 -1.90 15.04
CA HIS A 270 -11.95 -1.78 13.89
C HIS A 270 -11.25 -2.06 12.56
N VAL A 271 -10.02 -1.59 12.36
CA VAL A 271 -9.24 -1.88 11.15
C VAL A 271 -8.92 -3.37 11.05
N ARG A 272 -8.52 -4.01 12.15
CA ARG A 272 -8.27 -5.46 12.22
C ARG A 272 -9.51 -6.30 11.90
N ALA A 273 -10.70 -5.82 12.27
CA ALA A 273 -11.95 -6.52 11.95
C ALA A 273 -12.16 -6.71 10.44
N TYR A 274 -11.57 -5.83 9.61
CA TYR A 274 -11.60 -5.94 8.14
C TYR A 274 -10.38 -6.64 7.54
N SER A 275 -9.52 -7.30 8.33
CA SER A 275 -8.28 -7.93 7.85
C SER A 275 -8.51 -8.94 6.71
N TYR A 276 -9.62 -9.68 6.77
CA TYR A 276 -10.03 -10.56 5.67
C TYR A 276 -10.25 -9.80 4.35
N SER A 277 -10.91 -8.63 4.39
CA SER A 277 -11.15 -7.80 3.20
C SER A 277 -9.84 -7.27 2.60
N TYR A 278 -8.88 -6.85 3.43
CA TYR A 278 -7.55 -6.44 2.96
C TYR A 278 -6.82 -7.59 2.27
N TRP A 279 -6.81 -8.78 2.87
CA TRP A 279 -6.18 -9.97 2.27
C TRP A 279 -6.86 -10.41 0.98
N ALA A 280 -8.20 -10.42 0.94
CA ALA A 280 -8.94 -10.79 -0.26
C ALA A 280 -8.62 -9.83 -1.43
N VAL A 281 -8.66 -8.53 -1.17
CA VAL A 281 -8.31 -7.50 -2.17
C VAL A 281 -6.84 -7.61 -2.60
N PHE A 282 -5.92 -7.83 -1.66
CA PHE A 282 -4.50 -8.03 -1.97
C PHE A 282 -4.28 -9.19 -2.93
N LEU A 283 -4.87 -10.35 -2.63
CA LEU A 283 -4.76 -11.53 -3.46
C LEU A 283 -5.39 -11.30 -4.84
N ILE A 284 -6.58 -10.71 -4.90
CA ILE A 284 -7.24 -10.41 -6.18
C ILE A 284 -6.40 -9.43 -7.00
N CYS A 285 -5.89 -8.35 -6.40
CA CYS A 285 -5.11 -7.36 -7.14
C CYS A 285 -3.78 -7.95 -7.64
N ILE A 286 -3.00 -8.61 -6.78
CA ILE A 286 -1.67 -9.09 -7.15
C ILE A 286 -1.75 -10.35 -8.04
N LEU A 287 -2.57 -11.34 -7.65
CA LEU A 287 -2.63 -12.61 -8.38
C LEU A 287 -3.51 -12.52 -9.63
N VAL A 288 -4.72 -11.98 -9.51
CA VAL A 288 -5.68 -11.97 -10.64
C VAL A 288 -5.39 -10.80 -11.58
N ALA A 289 -5.45 -9.57 -11.08
CA ALA A 289 -5.29 -8.37 -11.91
C ALA A 289 -3.83 -8.10 -12.30
N GLY A 290 -2.86 -8.51 -11.47
CA GLY A 290 -1.43 -8.41 -11.75
C GLY A 290 -0.94 -9.58 -12.57
N LEU A 291 -0.78 -10.75 -11.94
CA LEU A 291 -0.11 -11.90 -12.56
C LEU A 291 -0.92 -12.54 -13.68
N LEU A 292 -2.16 -12.99 -13.43
CA LEU A 292 -2.95 -13.71 -14.42
C LEU A 292 -3.34 -12.83 -15.60
N GLN A 293 -3.71 -11.57 -15.35
CA GLN A 293 -4.02 -10.63 -16.42
C GLN A 293 -2.79 -10.30 -17.26
N TRP A 294 -1.60 -10.13 -16.65
CA TRP A 294 -0.36 -9.93 -17.40
C TRP A 294 -0.02 -11.16 -18.26
N ILE A 295 -0.16 -12.37 -17.71
CA ILE A 295 0.07 -13.61 -18.45
C ILE A 295 -0.84 -13.68 -19.68
N GLY A 296 -2.14 -13.45 -19.49
CA GLY A 296 -3.13 -13.60 -20.56
C GLY A 296 -3.17 -12.47 -21.59
N VAL A 297 -2.84 -11.23 -21.20
CA VAL A 297 -2.96 -10.04 -22.07
C VAL A 297 -1.63 -9.65 -22.71
N CYS A 298 -0.50 -9.91 -22.07
CA CYS A 298 0.83 -9.53 -22.57
C CYS A 298 1.70 -10.77 -22.85
N LEU A 299 1.98 -11.60 -21.85
CA LEU A 299 3.02 -12.64 -21.97
C LEU A 299 2.69 -13.67 -23.05
N VAL A 300 1.50 -14.29 -23.01
CA VAL A 300 1.11 -15.31 -23.99
C VAL A 300 1.05 -14.73 -25.41
N PRO A 301 0.39 -13.58 -25.66
CA PRO A 301 0.43 -12.94 -26.97
C PRO A 301 1.84 -12.63 -27.47
N LEU A 302 2.74 -12.14 -26.61
CA LEU A 302 4.12 -11.83 -26.98
C LEU A 302 4.94 -13.08 -27.36
N LEU A 303 4.67 -14.22 -26.74
CA LEU A 303 5.37 -15.48 -27.00
C LEU A 303 4.82 -16.23 -28.21
N GLU A 304 3.49 -16.21 -28.40
CA GLU A 304 2.81 -16.93 -29.47
C GLU A 304 2.60 -16.09 -30.74
N GLY A 305 2.78 -14.77 -30.66
CA GLY A 305 2.51 -13.83 -31.75
C GLY A 305 1.02 -13.68 -32.06
N SER A 306 0.13 -13.92 -31.09
CA SER A 306 -1.33 -13.84 -31.28
C SER A 306 -1.84 -12.41 -31.25
N VAL A 307 -2.84 -12.11 -32.10
CA VAL A 307 -3.43 -10.76 -32.26
C VAL A 307 -4.88 -10.73 -31.75
N ASP A 308 -5.17 -11.52 -30.72
CA ASP A 308 -6.52 -11.64 -30.13
C ASP A 308 -6.96 -10.36 -29.37
N TYR A 309 -6.00 -9.48 -29.07
CA TYR A 309 -6.20 -8.19 -28.41
C TYR A 309 -5.77 -7.05 -29.33
N ALA A 310 -6.35 -5.87 -29.14
CA ALA A 310 -5.91 -4.67 -29.86
C ALA A 310 -4.44 -4.37 -29.54
N ILE A 311 -3.64 -4.09 -30.58
CA ILE A 311 -2.23 -3.75 -30.44
C ILE A 311 -2.09 -2.50 -29.56
N SER A 312 -1.23 -2.59 -28.56
CA SER A 312 -0.92 -1.52 -27.61
C SER A 312 0.59 -1.42 -27.42
N TRP A 313 1.07 -0.43 -26.66
CA TRP A 313 2.49 -0.33 -26.25
C TRP A 313 3.05 -1.60 -25.59
N GLY A 314 2.20 -2.49 -25.06
CA GLY A 314 2.61 -3.72 -24.39
C GLY A 314 2.51 -4.99 -25.25
N THR A 315 2.16 -4.85 -26.53
CA THR A 315 2.13 -5.93 -27.52
C THR A 315 2.74 -5.52 -28.87
N ILE A 316 3.52 -4.44 -28.91
CA ILE A 316 3.99 -3.85 -30.16
C ILE A 316 5.12 -4.66 -30.81
N ALA A 317 5.94 -5.39 -30.05
CA ALA A 317 7.00 -6.24 -30.63
C ALA A 317 6.46 -7.37 -31.50
N ILE A 318 5.17 -7.71 -31.39
CA ILE A 318 4.54 -8.70 -32.28
C ILE A 318 4.56 -8.22 -33.73
N VAL A 319 4.36 -6.92 -33.94
CA VAL A 319 4.21 -6.34 -35.29
C VAL A 319 5.41 -5.51 -35.71
N GLN A 320 6.11 -4.88 -34.77
CA GLN A 320 7.31 -4.08 -35.02
C GLN A 320 8.48 -4.51 -34.12
N PRO A 321 9.03 -5.73 -34.31
CA PRO A 321 10.13 -6.26 -33.50
C PRO A 321 11.43 -5.45 -33.65
N ASP A 322 11.54 -4.64 -34.70
CA ASP A 322 12.70 -3.78 -34.97
C ASP A 322 12.81 -2.60 -33.98
N LEU A 323 11.70 -2.17 -33.35
CA LEU A 323 11.75 -1.10 -32.33
C LEU A 323 12.11 -1.65 -30.95
N VAL A 324 11.46 -2.73 -30.53
CA VAL A 324 11.67 -3.32 -29.21
C VAL A 324 11.65 -4.83 -29.30
N SER A 325 12.64 -5.47 -28.70
CA SER A 325 12.71 -6.93 -28.65
C SER A 325 11.66 -7.49 -27.68
N VAL A 326 11.08 -8.65 -28.03
CA VAL A 326 10.08 -9.36 -27.21
C VAL A 326 10.53 -9.53 -25.74
N PRO A 327 11.77 -9.94 -25.41
CA PRO A 327 12.17 -10.10 -24.00
C PRO A 327 12.16 -8.79 -23.20
N ILE A 328 12.54 -7.67 -23.83
CA ILE A 328 12.54 -6.36 -23.18
C ILE A 328 11.09 -5.91 -22.92
N GLU A 329 10.19 -6.10 -23.88
CA GLU A 329 8.78 -5.77 -23.72
C GLU A 329 8.09 -6.63 -22.65
N VAL A 330 8.42 -7.92 -22.58
CA VAL A 330 7.94 -8.82 -21.50
C VAL A 330 8.33 -8.30 -20.12
N VAL A 331 9.59 -7.86 -19.94
CA VAL A 331 10.06 -7.31 -18.66
C VAL A 331 9.38 -5.98 -18.34
N PHE A 332 9.26 -5.09 -19.33
CA PHE A 332 8.63 -3.78 -19.13
C PHE A 332 7.14 -3.93 -18.76
N THR A 333 6.40 -4.78 -19.46
CA THR A 333 4.99 -5.06 -19.18
C THR A 333 4.82 -5.74 -17.82
N ALA A 334 5.71 -6.66 -17.42
CA ALA A 334 5.69 -7.28 -16.09
C ALA A 334 5.82 -6.24 -14.97
N LEU A 335 6.79 -5.32 -15.09
CA LEU A 335 6.99 -4.23 -14.13
C LEU A 335 5.77 -3.31 -14.06
N SER A 336 5.20 -2.99 -15.24
CA SER A 336 4.02 -2.15 -15.36
C SER A 336 2.79 -2.78 -14.68
N TYR A 337 2.53 -4.06 -14.91
CA TYR A 337 1.40 -4.77 -14.27
C TYR A 337 1.60 -5.00 -12.76
N LEU A 338 2.83 -5.23 -12.32
CA LEU A 338 3.15 -5.29 -10.88
C LEU A 338 2.88 -3.92 -10.22
N TYR A 339 3.35 -2.84 -10.82
CA TYR A 339 3.10 -1.48 -10.32
C TYR A 339 1.59 -1.16 -10.31
N MET A 340 0.89 -1.45 -11.41
CA MET A 340 -0.56 -1.27 -11.54
C MET A 340 -1.32 -2.02 -10.44
N SER A 341 -1.01 -3.31 -10.22
CA SER A 341 -1.69 -4.13 -9.22
C SER A 341 -1.43 -3.67 -7.78
N LEU A 342 -0.21 -3.23 -7.46
CA LEU A 342 0.12 -2.61 -6.17
C LEU A 342 -0.67 -1.30 -5.96
N CYS A 343 -0.75 -0.47 -6.99
CA CYS A 343 -1.50 0.79 -6.95
C CYS A 343 -3.00 0.56 -6.76
N PHE A 344 -3.60 -0.40 -7.47
CA PHE A 344 -5.02 -0.74 -7.30
C PHE A 344 -5.28 -1.41 -5.95
N TYR A 345 -4.35 -2.22 -5.43
CA TYR A 345 -4.45 -2.71 -4.07
C TYR A 345 -4.58 -1.55 -3.07
N LEU A 346 -3.70 -0.54 -3.18
CA LEU A 346 -3.73 0.64 -2.32
C LEU A 346 -5.03 1.45 -2.52
N PHE A 347 -5.52 1.57 -3.76
CA PHE A 347 -6.81 2.19 -4.06
C PHE A 347 -7.95 1.54 -3.28
N PHE A 348 -8.09 0.21 -3.38
CA PHE A 348 -9.12 -0.54 -2.67
C PHE A 348 -8.91 -0.53 -1.16
N ALA A 349 -7.66 -0.58 -0.68
CA ALA A 349 -7.35 -0.40 0.74
C ALA A 349 -7.85 0.97 1.23
N GLY A 350 -7.67 2.03 0.44
CA GLY A 350 -8.24 3.35 0.70
C GLY A 350 -9.77 3.33 0.77
N LEU A 351 -10.44 2.64 -0.17
CA LEU A 351 -11.91 2.47 -0.13
C LEU A 351 -12.39 1.71 1.12
N ILE A 352 -11.67 0.67 1.55
CA ILE A 352 -11.96 -0.06 2.79
C ILE A 352 -11.83 0.89 3.99
N LEU A 353 -10.76 1.70 4.06
CA LEU A 353 -10.60 2.69 5.13
C LEU A 353 -11.74 3.70 5.17
N LEU A 354 -12.16 4.24 4.01
CA LEU A 354 -13.31 5.14 3.91
C LEU A 354 -14.60 4.47 4.43
N HIS A 355 -14.83 3.21 4.06
CA HIS A 355 -15.96 2.44 4.58
C HIS A 355 -15.87 2.27 6.10
N THR A 356 -14.70 1.93 6.64
CA THR A 356 -14.46 1.79 8.08
C THR A 356 -14.74 3.09 8.82
N ILE A 357 -14.35 4.25 8.28
CA ILE A 357 -14.66 5.57 8.86
C ILE A 357 -16.17 5.79 8.96
N VAL A 358 -16.92 5.53 7.88
CA VAL A 358 -18.39 5.67 7.88
C VAL A 358 -19.03 4.72 8.89
N HIS A 359 -18.57 3.47 8.93
CA HIS A 359 -19.11 2.46 9.84
C HIS A 359 -18.87 2.83 11.31
N ASP A 360 -17.65 3.26 11.65
CA ASP A 360 -17.27 3.70 12.99
C ASP A 360 -18.09 4.94 13.42
N LEU A 361 -18.23 5.94 12.53
CA LEU A 361 -19.10 7.09 12.76
C LEU A 361 -20.55 6.68 13.05
N TRP A 362 -21.13 5.83 12.20
CA TRP A 362 -22.50 5.39 12.36
C TRP A 362 -22.71 4.62 13.68
N LYS A 363 -21.73 3.82 14.10
CA LYS A 363 -21.75 3.09 15.37
C LYS A 363 -21.72 4.04 16.57
N ILE A 364 -20.76 4.97 16.60
CA ILE A 364 -20.63 5.97 17.68
C ILE A 364 -21.93 6.79 17.81
N GLU A 365 -22.54 7.16 16.69
CA GLU A 365 -23.79 7.91 16.72
C GLU A 365 -24.99 7.10 17.20
N GLY A 366 -24.99 5.78 16.97
CA GLY A 366 -26.02 4.85 17.42
C GLY A 366 -26.05 4.66 18.94
N ASP A 367 -24.89 4.74 19.59
CA ASP A 367 -24.72 4.52 21.03
C ASP A 367 -25.07 5.76 21.87
N VAL A 368 -24.98 6.98 21.31
CA VAL A 368 -25.22 8.27 22.01
C VAL A 368 -26.72 8.64 22.05
N LYS A 369 -27.61 7.71 22.37
CA LYS A 369 -29.09 7.93 22.33
C LYS A 369 -29.68 8.77 23.48
N ALA A 370 -28.89 9.43 24.32
CA ALA A 370 -29.38 10.39 25.31
C ALA A 370 -29.36 11.83 24.76
N GLN A 371 -30.47 12.57 24.91
CA GLN A 371 -30.76 13.87 24.29
C GLN A 371 -29.55 14.81 24.11
N PRO A 372 -29.07 15.01 22.87
CA PRO A 372 -27.96 15.91 22.60
C PRO A 372 -28.44 17.37 22.56
N ASP A 373 -27.70 18.22 23.28
CA ASP A 373 -27.77 19.67 23.21
C ASP A 373 -27.60 20.19 21.76
N VAL A 374 -28.13 21.37 21.46
CA VAL A 374 -28.14 21.97 20.11
C VAL A 374 -26.73 22.15 19.56
N ALA A 375 -25.75 22.47 20.41
CA ALA A 375 -24.35 22.58 20.04
C ALA A 375 -23.76 21.26 19.54
N HIS A 376 -24.03 20.16 20.26
CA HIS A 376 -23.56 18.81 19.91
C HIS A 376 -24.17 18.30 18.59
N ARG A 377 -25.41 18.71 18.27
CA ARG A 377 -26.03 18.42 16.96
C ARG A 377 -25.36 19.15 15.81
N ARG A 378 -24.96 20.42 16.01
CA ARG A 378 -24.26 21.21 14.99
C ARG A 378 -22.90 20.62 14.66
N GLU A 379 -22.13 20.26 15.69
CA GLU A 379 -20.80 19.66 15.53
C GLU A 379 -20.87 18.30 14.82
N ARG A 380 -21.80 17.43 15.22
CA ARG A 380 -22.02 16.14 14.56
C ARG A 380 -22.36 16.32 13.07
N ARG A 381 -23.20 17.30 12.74
CA ARG A 381 -23.57 17.60 11.35
C ARG A 381 -22.37 18.08 10.53
N GLU A 382 -21.50 18.91 11.11
CA GLU A 382 -20.29 19.39 10.44
C GLU A 382 -19.30 18.24 10.16
N ILE A 383 -19.11 17.35 11.13
CA ILE A 383 -18.26 16.15 10.98
C ILE A 383 -18.81 15.24 9.87
N ARG A 384 -20.11 14.91 9.90
CA ARG A 384 -20.77 14.12 8.84
C ARG A 384 -20.56 14.72 7.46
N LEU A 385 -20.73 16.04 7.35
CA LEU A 385 -20.59 16.75 6.09
C LEU A 385 -19.16 16.71 5.58
N ARG A 386 -18.17 16.96 6.44
CA ARG A 386 -16.75 16.88 6.04
C ARG A 386 -16.36 15.47 5.58
N ILE A 387 -16.84 14.44 6.26
CA ILE A 387 -16.63 13.04 5.86
C ILE A 387 -17.28 12.74 4.51
N MET A 388 -18.54 13.13 4.33
CA MET A 388 -19.23 12.92 3.05
C MET A 388 -18.62 13.71 1.90
N ARG A 389 -18.10 14.92 2.13
CA ARG A 389 -17.34 15.68 1.12
C ARG A 389 -16.06 14.96 0.71
N GLY A 390 -15.32 14.40 1.67
CA GLY A 390 -14.13 13.59 1.39
C GLY A 390 -14.45 12.33 0.61
N ILE A 391 -15.48 11.58 1.01
CA ILE A 391 -15.93 10.37 0.31
C ILE A 391 -16.41 10.71 -1.10
N PHE A 392 -17.18 11.78 -1.28
CA PHE A 392 -17.62 12.26 -2.59
C PHE A 392 -16.43 12.54 -3.51
N ARG A 393 -15.40 13.26 -3.03
CA ARG A 393 -14.16 13.51 -3.78
C ARG A 393 -13.47 12.20 -4.18
N CYS A 394 -13.33 11.27 -3.24
CA CYS A 394 -12.75 9.95 -3.51
C CYS A 394 -13.56 9.14 -4.52
N THR A 395 -14.88 9.21 -4.48
CA THR A 395 -15.76 8.52 -5.44
C THR A 395 -15.69 9.14 -6.82
N VAL A 396 -15.69 10.47 -6.93
CA VAL A 396 -15.46 11.16 -8.21
C VAL A 396 -14.12 10.74 -8.81
N LEU A 397 -13.04 10.77 -8.02
CA LEU A 397 -11.72 10.34 -8.49
C LEU A 397 -11.71 8.86 -8.88
N GLY A 398 -12.35 7.98 -8.11
CA GLY A 398 -12.47 6.56 -8.43
C GLY A 398 -13.24 6.28 -9.73
N VAL A 399 -14.32 7.03 -10.00
CA VAL A 399 -15.05 6.90 -11.27
C VAL A 399 -14.25 7.49 -12.42
N LEU A 400 -13.55 8.62 -12.23
CA LEU A 400 -12.63 9.17 -13.25
C LEU A 400 -11.49 8.20 -13.59
N VAL A 401 -10.95 7.48 -12.60
CA VAL A 401 -9.98 6.39 -12.81
C VAL A 401 -10.57 5.32 -13.73
N ALA A 402 -11.81 4.88 -13.48
CA ALA A 402 -12.50 3.90 -14.32
C ALA A 402 -12.80 4.43 -15.72
N VAL A 403 -13.14 5.72 -15.86
CA VAL A 403 -13.31 6.41 -17.14
C VAL A 403 -12.01 6.36 -17.95
N CYS A 404 -10.85 6.71 -17.38
CA CYS A 404 -9.57 6.62 -18.09
C CYS A 404 -9.25 5.20 -18.56
N MET A 405 -9.53 4.18 -17.74
CA MET A 405 -9.35 2.77 -18.13
C MET A 405 -10.27 2.38 -19.29
N LYS A 406 -11.53 2.80 -19.26
CA LYS A 406 -12.52 2.45 -20.30
C LYS A 406 -12.29 3.22 -21.60
N ILE A 407 -11.95 4.51 -21.54
CA ILE A 407 -11.58 5.32 -22.72
C ILE A 407 -10.39 4.68 -23.43
N GLN A 408 -9.33 4.30 -22.70
CA GLN A 408 -8.17 3.65 -23.32
C GLN A 408 -8.56 2.35 -24.02
N SER A 409 -9.40 1.54 -23.38
CA SER A 409 -9.88 0.28 -23.94
C SER A 409 -10.69 0.51 -25.24
N ALA A 410 -11.67 1.41 -25.20
CA ALA A 410 -12.56 1.72 -26.32
C ALA A 410 -11.82 2.39 -27.49
N TYR A 411 -10.89 3.30 -27.19
CA TYR A 411 -10.03 3.91 -28.20
C TYR A 411 -9.21 2.85 -28.95
N LEU A 412 -8.62 1.87 -28.26
CA LEU A 412 -7.81 0.85 -28.93
C LEU A 412 -8.63 0.00 -29.91
N SER A 413 -9.92 -0.25 -29.65
CA SER A 413 -10.84 -0.90 -30.62
C SER A 413 -11.35 0.01 -31.73
N SER A 414 -11.33 1.34 -31.54
CA SER A 414 -11.92 2.26 -32.51
C SER A 414 -11.05 2.42 -33.76
N ASN A 415 -11.49 3.29 -34.68
CA ASN A 415 -10.72 3.70 -35.87
C ASN A 415 -10.04 5.06 -35.71
N GLY A 416 -10.01 5.62 -34.49
CA GLY A 416 -9.35 6.91 -34.25
C GLY A 416 -7.83 6.79 -34.31
N GLU A 417 -7.17 7.81 -34.88
CA GLU A 417 -5.70 7.87 -34.97
C GLU A 417 -5.06 8.15 -33.61
N ASP A 418 -5.68 9.02 -32.80
CA ASP A 418 -5.29 9.28 -31.42
C ASP A 418 -6.54 9.46 -30.55
N VAL A 419 -6.37 9.34 -29.23
CA VAL A 419 -7.47 9.38 -28.26
C VAL A 419 -8.25 10.69 -28.32
N VAL A 420 -7.55 11.82 -28.51
CA VAL A 420 -8.16 13.16 -28.46
C VAL A 420 -8.94 13.42 -29.73
N THR A 421 -8.34 13.15 -30.89
CA THR A 421 -9.00 13.27 -32.19
C THR A 421 -10.21 12.34 -32.28
N TRP A 422 -10.13 11.12 -31.73
CA TRP A 422 -11.27 10.21 -31.64
C TRP A 422 -12.45 10.81 -30.87
N LEU A 423 -12.21 11.40 -29.69
CA LEU A 423 -13.26 12.02 -28.88
C LEU A 423 -13.83 13.29 -29.53
N ILE A 424 -12.99 14.10 -30.18
CA ILE A 424 -13.42 15.30 -30.91
C ILE A 424 -14.28 14.91 -32.12
N HIS A 425 -13.89 13.87 -32.84
CA HIS A 425 -14.64 13.37 -33.98
C HIS A 425 -16.00 12.80 -33.57
N ASP A 426 -16.05 12.04 -32.48
CA ASP A 426 -17.31 11.58 -31.90
C ASP A 426 -18.22 12.77 -31.51
N MET A 427 -17.65 13.83 -30.95
CA MET A 427 -18.38 15.06 -30.63
C MET A 427 -18.92 15.77 -31.88
N SER A 428 -18.14 15.86 -32.96
CA SER A 428 -18.58 16.53 -34.21
C SER A 428 -19.59 15.71 -35.02
N SER A 429 -19.59 14.38 -34.90
CA SER A 429 -20.53 13.50 -35.62
C SER A 429 -22.01 13.85 -35.38
N VAL A 430 -22.34 14.36 -34.19
CA VAL A 430 -23.69 14.83 -33.83
C VAL A 430 -24.06 16.12 -34.55
N LEU A 431 -23.08 16.99 -34.79
CA LEU A 431 -23.28 18.29 -35.45
C LEU A 431 -23.34 18.13 -36.97
N ASP A 432 -22.53 17.24 -37.53
CA ASP A 432 -22.40 17.05 -38.99
C ASP A 432 -23.44 16.09 -39.57
N GLY A 433 -24.22 15.40 -38.72
CA GLY A 433 -25.35 14.55 -39.13
C GLY A 433 -24.96 13.29 -39.91
N HIS A 434 -23.66 12.96 -39.97
CA HIS A 434 -23.14 11.75 -40.59
C HIS A 434 -22.73 10.77 -39.49
N PRO A 435 -23.57 9.77 -39.15
CA PRO A 435 -23.18 8.72 -38.22
C PRO A 435 -22.09 7.88 -38.88
N ASP A 436 -20.85 8.11 -38.45
CA ASP A 436 -19.77 7.17 -38.70
C ASP A 436 -20.01 5.97 -37.79
N GLY A 437 -20.71 4.98 -38.32
CA GLY A 437 -21.05 3.76 -37.59
C GLY A 437 -19.80 3.20 -36.92
N SER A 438 -19.71 3.40 -35.60
CA SER A 438 -18.61 2.96 -34.75
C SER A 438 -18.56 1.44 -34.77
N LYS A 439 -17.85 0.89 -35.76
CA LYS A 439 -17.56 -0.53 -35.84
C LYS A 439 -16.50 -0.84 -34.78
N SER A 440 -16.93 -1.00 -33.53
CA SER A 440 -16.12 -1.60 -32.49
C SER A 440 -15.68 -2.98 -32.97
N LEU A 441 -14.38 -3.13 -33.21
CA LEU A 441 -13.79 -4.40 -33.64
C LEU A 441 -13.93 -5.41 -32.50
N GLY A 442 -14.25 -6.67 -32.83
CA GLY A 442 -14.56 -7.75 -31.88
C GLY A 442 -13.40 -8.26 -31.02
N TYR A 443 -12.57 -7.36 -30.47
CA TYR A 443 -11.49 -7.67 -29.55
C TYR A 443 -12.01 -8.01 -28.16
N ARG A 444 -11.31 -8.90 -27.46
CA ARG A 444 -11.57 -9.15 -26.02
C ARG A 444 -11.02 -7.98 -25.19
N MET A 445 -11.82 -7.50 -24.24
CA MET A 445 -11.49 -6.32 -23.44
C MET A 445 -11.61 -6.57 -21.93
N PRO A 446 -10.61 -7.24 -21.32
CA PRO A 446 -10.61 -7.52 -19.87
C PRO A 446 -10.71 -6.26 -19.00
N THR A 447 -10.19 -5.15 -19.51
CA THR A 447 -10.21 -3.81 -18.90
C THR A 447 -11.62 -3.27 -18.68
N HIS A 448 -12.63 -3.68 -19.45
CA HIS A 448 -14.02 -3.30 -19.17
C HIS A 448 -14.53 -3.89 -17.85
N TYR A 449 -14.16 -5.13 -17.53
CA TYR A 449 -14.57 -5.74 -16.26
C TYR A 449 -13.81 -5.11 -15.08
N SER A 450 -12.49 -4.93 -15.21
CA SER A 450 -11.67 -4.32 -14.15
C SER A 450 -12.05 -2.86 -13.88
N SER A 451 -12.33 -2.06 -14.92
CA SER A 451 -12.82 -0.68 -14.76
C SER A 451 -14.22 -0.63 -14.12
N LEU A 452 -15.10 -1.57 -14.46
CA LEU A 452 -16.43 -1.66 -13.84
C LEU A 452 -16.33 -1.98 -12.34
N LEU A 453 -15.46 -2.92 -11.95
CA LEU A 453 -15.22 -3.22 -10.54
C LEU A 453 -14.72 -1.99 -9.77
N VAL A 454 -13.80 -1.21 -10.35
CA VAL A 454 -13.29 0.03 -9.75
C VAL A 454 -14.42 1.05 -9.56
N ALA A 455 -15.21 1.29 -10.61
CA ALA A 455 -16.32 2.24 -10.57
C ALA A 455 -17.39 1.84 -9.54
N ILE A 456 -17.84 0.58 -9.56
CA ILE A 456 -18.83 0.06 -8.62
C ILE A 456 -18.31 0.14 -7.18
N SER A 457 -17.06 -0.25 -6.92
CA SER A 457 -16.51 -0.22 -5.57
C SER A 457 -16.45 1.20 -5.01
N ALA A 458 -16.04 2.18 -5.82
CA ALA A 458 -16.03 3.59 -5.42
C ALA A 458 -17.44 4.12 -5.14
N CYS A 459 -18.43 3.74 -5.96
CA CYS A 459 -19.84 4.10 -5.77
C CYS A 459 -20.46 3.44 -4.54
N VAL A 460 -20.14 2.17 -4.25
CA VAL A 460 -20.70 1.44 -3.09
C VAL A 460 -20.33 2.12 -1.77
N VAL A 461 -19.09 2.59 -1.63
CA VAL A 461 -18.66 3.33 -0.42
C VAL A 461 -19.46 4.63 -0.26
N PHE A 462 -19.68 5.36 -1.35
CA PHE A 462 -20.50 6.58 -1.34
C PHE A 462 -21.96 6.30 -1.00
N VAL A 463 -22.57 5.31 -1.65
CA VAL A 463 -23.96 4.91 -1.39
C VAL A 463 -24.12 4.44 0.05
N TYR A 464 -23.16 3.69 0.59
CA TYR A 464 -23.15 3.27 1.98
C TYR A 464 -23.12 4.49 2.93
N GLY A 465 -22.23 5.46 2.70
CA GLY A 465 -22.18 6.71 3.44
C GLY A 465 -23.47 7.52 3.34
N PHE A 466 -24.01 7.65 2.12
CA PHE A 466 -25.28 8.32 1.86
C PHE A 466 -26.42 7.70 2.67
N LEU A 467 -26.60 6.38 2.59
CA LEU A 467 -27.69 5.68 3.27
C LEU A 467 -27.56 5.74 4.79
N ARG A 468 -26.35 5.63 5.33
CA ARG A 468 -26.13 5.62 6.79
C ARG A 468 -26.22 7.01 7.42
N LEU A 469 -25.91 8.08 6.67
CA LEU A 469 -25.80 9.43 7.23
C LEU A 469 -26.95 10.39 6.81
N ALA A 470 -27.81 10.03 5.85
CA ALA A 470 -28.85 10.92 5.29
C ALA A 470 -30.13 11.12 6.14
N LEU A 471 -30.00 11.25 7.46
CA LEU A 471 -31.13 11.32 8.40
C LEU A 471 -31.82 12.69 8.49
N GLU A 472 -31.15 13.80 8.14
CA GLU A 472 -31.68 15.17 8.30
C GLU A 472 -32.06 15.85 6.97
N LYS A 473 -33.20 16.57 6.92
CA LYS A 473 -33.74 17.19 5.68
C LYS A 473 -32.78 18.16 4.98
N ARG A 474 -32.12 19.08 5.70
CA ARG A 474 -31.15 20.03 5.10
C ARG A 474 -29.88 19.34 4.62
N PHE A 475 -29.43 18.31 5.34
CA PHE A 475 -28.28 17.51 4.96
C PHE A 475 -28.56 16.66 3.71
N ARG A 476 -29.78 16.16 3.59
CA ARG A 476 -30.27 15.37 2.44
C ARG A 476 -30.20 16.15 1.12
N VAL A 477 -30.48 17.45 1.09
CA VAL A 477 -30.40 18.27 -0.15
C VAL A 477 -28.99 18.31 -0.71
N ILE A 478 -27.98 18.57 0.15
CA ILE A 478 -26.57 18.61 -0.27
C ILE A 478 -26.12 17.24 -0.78
N LEU A 479 -26.48 16.18 -0.07
CA LEU A 479 -26.17 14.81 -0.48
C LEU A 479 -26.83 14.41 -1.81
N TRP A 480 -28.04 14.90 -2.10
CA TRP A 480 -28.69 14.65 -3.39
C TRP A 480 -27.95 15.31 -4.56
N LYS A 481 -27.40 16.52 -4.37
CA LYS A 481 -26.55 17.15 -5.40
C LYS A 481 -25.31 16.30 -5.68
N MET A 482 -24.62 15.85 -4.64
CA MET A 482 -23.47 14.95 -4.77
C MET A 482 -23.85 13.64 -5.47
N ALA A 483 -24.98 13.04 -5.10
CA ALA A 483 -25.48 11.81 -5.70
C ALA A 483 -25.86 12.01 -7.18
N ALA A 484 -26.42 13.16 -7.55
CA ALA A 484 -26.72 13.49 -8.94
C ALA A 484 -25.44 13.57 -9.78
N VAL A 485 -24.38 14.21 -9.28
CA VAL A 485 -23.09 14.30 -9.98
C VAL A 485 -22.42 12.93 -10.11
N VAL A 486 -22.37 12.13 -9.03
CA VAL A 486 -21.83 10.76 -9.07
C VAL A 486 -22.65 9.89 -10.03
N GLY A 487 -23.98 9.98 -9.97
CA GLY A 487 -24.87 9.23 -10.86
C GLY A 487 -24.70 9.61 -12.32
N LEU A 488 -24.58 10.91 -12.62
CA LEU A 488 -24.33 11.43 -13.96
C LEU A 488 -22.98 10.93 -14.49
N LEU A 489 -21.92 11.04 -13.70
CA LEU A 489 -20.57 10.57 -14.06
C LEU A 489 -20.50 9.04 -14.24
N PHE A 490 -21.21 8.28 -13.39
CA PHE A 490 -21.28 6.83 -13.53
C PHE A 490 -22.09 6.41 -14.76
N ALA A 491 -23.19 7.12 -15.06
CA ALA A 491 -23.95 6.91 -16.29
C ALA A 491 -23.11 7.23 -17.53
N SER A 492 -22.36 8.35 -17.51
CA SER A 492 -21.50 8.72 -18.63
C SER A 492 -20.40 7.67 -18.84
N TYR A 493 -19.81 7.16 -17.76
CA TYR A 493 -18.90 6.03 -17.80
C TYR A 493 -19.51 4.79 -18.50
N LEU A 494 -20.74 4.40 -18.14
CA LEU A 494 -21.40 3.24 -18.76
C LEU A 494 -21.67 3.46 -20.25
N LEU A 495 -21.93 4.69 -20.66
CA LEU A 495 -22.27 5.07 -22.03
C LEU A 495 -21.06 5.31 -22.95
N ILE A 496 -19.82 5.27 -22.43
CA ILE A 496 -18.62 5.34 -23.28
C ILE A 496 -18.68 4.26 -24.36
N ASP A 497 -18.53 4.69 -25.63
CA ASP A 497 -18.57 3.86 -26.84
C ASP A 497 -19.92 3.17 -27.11
N ALA A 498 -21.01 3.65 -26.51
CA ALA A 498 -22.34 3.05 -26.67
C ALA A 498 -23.17 3.68 -27.81
N PHE A 499 -22.92 4.94 -28.15
CA PHE A 499 -23.60 5.68 -29.22
C PHE A 499 -22.74 6.86 -29.68
N ASP A 500 -22.95 7.35 -30.90
CA ASP A 500 -22.22 8.47 -31.46
C ASP A 500 -22.57 9.79 -30.72
N GLY A 501 -21.55 10.52 -30.27
CA GLY A 501 -21.71 11.73 -29.47
C GLY A 501 -21.69 11.53 -27.96
N PHE A 502 -21.35 10.33 -27.47
CA PHE A 502 -21.17 10.07 -26.04
C PHE A 502 -20.12 11.02 -25.42
N SER A 503 -19.17 11.51 -26.21
CA SER A 503 -18.09 12.40 -25.78
C SER A 503 -18.60 13.75 -25.24
N ILE A 504 -19.72 14.27 -25.77
CA ILE A 504 -20.36 15.50 -25.24
C ILE A 504 -20.86 15.25 -23.82
N PHE A 505 -21.59 14.15 -23.63
CA PHE A 505 -22.14 13.79 -22.33
C PHE A 505 -21.04 13.51 -21.32
N LEU A 506 -19.96 12.84 -21.76
CA LEU A 506 -18.78 12.59 -20.97
C LEU A 506 -18.09 13.89 -20.55
N ASP A 507 -17.85 14.82 -21.48
CA ASP A 507 -17.17 16.09 -21.19
C ASP A 507 -17.95 16.92 -20.16
N VAL A 508 -19.26 17.11 -20.36
CA VAL A 508 -20.13 17.82 -19.40
C VAL A 508 -20.09 17.15 -18.02
N SER A 509 -20.15 15.82 -17.98
CA SER A 509 -20.13 15.07 -16.72
C SER A 509 -18.78 15.20 -16.00
N VAL A 510 -17.67 15.15 -16.75
CA VAL A 510 -16.31 15.32 -16.22
C VAL A 510 -16.10 16.75 -15.70
N LEU A 511 -16.55 17.77 -16.43
CA LEU A 511 -16.45 19.17 -15.98
C LEU A 511 -17.21 19.41 -14.67
N LEU A 512 -18.44 18.89 -14.56
CA LEU A 512 -19.22 18.97 -13.34
C LEU A 512 -18.55 18.23 -12.17
N ALA A 513 -17.98 17.06 -12.45
CA ALA A 513 -17.26 16.26 -11.46
C ALA A 513 -15.99 16.95 -10.97
N VAL A 514 -15.19 17.52 -11.88
CA VAL A 514 -13.97 18.29 -11.57
C VAL A 514 -14.31 19.52 -10.75
N TYR A 515 -15.37 20.26 -11.10
CA TYR A 515 -15.86 21.36 -10.29
C TYR A 515 -16.25 20.89 -8.88
N GLY A 516 -16.95 19.75 -8.77
CA GLY A 516 -17.31 19.14 -7.50
C GLY A 516 -16.11 18.74 -6.62
N LEU A 517 -14.94 18.45 -7.20
CA LEU A 517 -13.73 18.21 -6.41
C LEU A 517 -13.35 19.43 -5.57
N PHE A 518 -13.48 20.64 -6.14
CA PHE A 518 -13.16 21.89 -5.47
C PHE A 518 -14.30 22.37 -4.57
N ASP A 519 -15.54 22.40 -5.08
CA ASP A 519 -16.75 22.76 -4.33
C ASP A 519 -17.79 21.63 -4.34
N PRO A 520 -17.74 20.71 -3.37
CA PRO A 520 -18.70 19.62 -3.26
C PRO A 520 -20.15 20.06 -2.98
N GLU A 521 -20.39 21.32 -2.57
CA GLU A 521 -21.72 21.80 -2.18
C GLU A 521 -22.43 22.59 -3.27
N PHE A 522 -21.67 22.98 -4.30
CA PHE A 522 -22.14 23.79 -5.43
C PHE A 522 -22.83 25.08 -4.94
N GLY A 523 -22.07 25.93 -4.23
CA GLY A 523 -22.43 27.33 -3.97
C GLY A 523 -23.25 27.66 -2.72
N GLN A 524 -23.47 26.75 -1.77
CA GLN A 524 -24.37 27.04 -0.63
C GLN A 524 -23.76 27.95 0.46
N ARG A 525 -22.43 28.13 0.49
CA ARG A 525 -21.75 28.97 1.48
C ARG A 525 -22.11 30.46 1.36
N ARG A 526 -22.45 30.94 0.16
CA ARG A 526 -22.72 32.36 -0.10
C ARG A 526 -24.10 32.83 0.39
N ASN A 527 -25.08 31.92 0.50
CA ASN A 527 -26.43 32.28 0.96
C ASN A 527 -26.53 32.35 2.50
N ALA A 528 -25.69 31.62 3.23
CA ALA A 528 -25.69 31.65 4.69
C ALA A 528 -25.07 32.94 5.27
N GLU A 529 -24.10 33.54 4.58
CA GLU A 529 -23.53 34.85 4.95
C GLU A 529 -24.46 36.02 4.59
N LEU A 530 -25.29 35.88 3.55
CA LEU A 530 -26.29 36.89 3.18
C LEU A 530 -27.50 36.90 4.12
N GLU A 531 -27.95 35.75 4.63
CA GLU A 531 -29.04 35.69 5.63
C GLU A 531 -28.60 36.15 7.03
N GLY A 532 -27.32 36.00 7.39
CA GLY A 532 -26.78 36.47 8.67
C GLY A 532 -26.72 38.01 8.80
N ASN A 533 -26.66 38.72 7.67
CA ASN A 533 -26.66 40.18 7.65
C ASN A 533 -28.06 40.81 7.53
N GLN A 534 -29.11 40.00 7.32
CA GLN A 534 -30.49 40.50 7.28
C GLN A 534 -31.25 40.35 8.60
N SER A 535 -30.69 39.65 9.60
CA SER A 535 -31.29 39.50 10.93
C SER A 535 -30.77 40.51 11.97
N VAL A 536 -29.97 41.48 11.55
CA VAL A 536 -29.52 42.62 12.37
C VAL A 536 -29.90 43.91 11.65
N SER A 537 -31.18 44.24 11.65
CA SER A 537 -31.70 45.60 11.40
C SER A 537 -33.03 45.77 12.11
#